data_AF-A0A924U8M1-F1
#
_entry.id   AF-A0A924U8M1-F1
#
_cell.length_a   1.000
_cell.length_b   1.000
_cell.length_c   1.000
_cell.angle_alpha   90.00
_cell.angle_beta   90.00
_cell.angle_gamma   90.00
#
_symmetry.space_group_name_H-M   'P 1'
#
loop_
_entity.id
_entity.type
_entity.pdbx_description
1 polymer ?
#
loop_
_entity_poly.entity_id
_entity_poly.type
_entity_poly.pdbx_seq_one_letter_code
_entity_poly.pdbx_strand_id
1 'polypeptide(L)'
;MPEISTSATDSLRAGNRVVGFGIAAIVIILLGAAAILFLNLPDANAFNARVEQLFVDNDNLTTGAELKLLEILAQSGTSYTEIFTTYRAVIFVLLVFSTALLIATLVFLVTIIALNRRISAIQRSGIQVASMLISREGRAVYINDLEFALTEAALETLAV
;
A
#
# COMPACT_ATOMS: atom_id res chain seq x y z
N MET A 1 9.60 21.50 38.10
CA MET A 1 9.67 20.47 37.04
C MET A 1 8.75 20.94 35.92
N PRO A 2 9.22 21.19 34.70
CA PRO A 2 8.34 21.61 33.61
C PRO A 2 7.60 20.41 33.04
N GLU A 3 6.27 20.52 32.96
CA GLU A 3 5.37 19.54 32.36
C GLU A 3 5.72 19.36 30.87
N ILE A 4 6.05 18.13 30.46
CA ILE A 4 6.28 17.78 29.05
C ILE A 4 4.92 17.84 28.34
N SER A 5 4.61 19.02 27.80
CA SER A 5 3.38 19.28 27.06
C SER A 5 3.47 18.63 25.69
N THR A 6 3.15 17.33 25.61
CA THR A 6 3.04 16.62 24.32
C THR A 6 1.78 17.13 23.61
N SER A 7 1.95 18.11 22.73
CA SER A 7 0.84 18.67 21.95
C SER A 7 0.28 17.61 21.01
N ALA A 8 -1.05 17.46 21.00
CA ALA A 8 -1.73 16.54 20.10
C ALA A 8 -1.24 16.71 18.65
N THR A 9 -0.93 17.94 18.23
CA THR A 9 -0.39 18.32 16.91
C THR A 9 0.95 17.64 16.58
N ASP A 10 1.85 17.47 17.54
CA ASP A 10 3.14 16.80 17.34
C ASP A 10 2.96 15.28 17.16
N SER A 11 2.02 14.69 17.91
CA SER A 11 1.62 13.30 17.69
C SER A 11 0.91 13.10 16.34
N LEU A 12 0.21 14.12 15.79
CA LEU A 12 -0.37 14.06 14.44
C LEU A 12 0.72 14.09 13.34
N ARG A 13 1.72 14.96 13.46
CA ARG A 13 2.83 15.08 12.49
C ARG A 13 3.74 13.86 12.53
N ALA A 14 4.01 13.33 13.71
CA ALA A 14 4.77 12.10 13.88
C ALA A 14 4.05 10.91 13.21
N GLY A 15 2.73 10.75 13.44
CA GLY A 15 1.94 9.68 12.84
C GLY A 15 1.96 9.68 11.30
N ASN A 16 1.78 10.85 10.67
CA ASN A 16 1.78 10.94 9.19
C ASN A 16 3.16 10.67 8.57
N ARG A 17 4.24 11.07 9.25
CA ARG A 17 5.62 10.79 8.82
C ARG A 17 5.98 9.31 9.00
N VAL A 18 5.62 8.71 10.12
CA VAL A 18 5.83 7.26 10.39
C VAL A 18 5.15 6.43 9.32
N VAL A 19 3.93 6.79 8.92
CA VAL A 19 3.23 6.16 7.81
C VAL A 19 3.98 6.32 6.49
N GLY A 20 4.42 7.54 6.14
CA GLY A 20 5.18 7.78 4.90
C GLY A 20 6.48 6.99 4.85
N PHE A 21 7.22 6.94 5.97
CA PHE A 21 8.43 6.12 6.09
C PHE A 21 8.13 4.62 6.02
N GLY A 22 7.01 4.17 6.60
CA GLY A 22 6.54 2.79 6.49
C GLY A 22 6.26 2.38 5.05
N ILE A 23 5.57 3.24 4.28
CA ILE A 23 5.32 3.01 2.84
C ILE A 23 6.65 2.93 2.09
N ALA A 24 7.55 3.89 2.29
CA ALA A 24 8.85 3.92 1.62
C ALA A 24 9.69 2.67 1.93
N ALA A 25 9.73 2.23 3.20
CA ALA A 25 10.46 1.04 3.61
C ALA A 25 9.90 -0.24 2.96
N ILE A 26 8.57 -0.38 2.93
CA ILE A 26 7.90 -1.52 2.29
C ILE A 26 8.18 -1.54 0.79
N VAL A 27 8.10 -0.39 0.12
CA VAL A 27 8.41 -0.28 -1.32
C VAL A 27 9.86 -0.70 -1.60
N ILE A 28 10.82 -0.26 -0.78
CA ILE A 28 12.24 -0.65 -0.91
C ILE A 28 12.41 -2.15 -0.72
N ILE A 29 11.81 -2.74 0.31
CA ILE A 29 11.87 -4.19 0.58
C ILE A 29 11.29 -4.96 -0.59
N LEU A 30 10.15 -4.53 -1.12
CA LEU A 30 9.48 -5.20 -2.25
C LEU A 30 10.30 -5.11 -3.54
N LEU A 31 10.88 -3.95 -3.85
CA LEU A 31 11.79 -3.80 -4.99
C LEU A 31 13.05 -4.68 -4.83
N GLY A 32 13.63 -4.72 -3.63
CA GLY A 32 14.76 -5.59 -3.33
C GLY A 32 14.41 -7.07 -3.49
N ALA A 33 13.28 -7.51 -2.95
CA ALA A 33 12.80 -8.87 -3.10
C ALA A 33 12.53 -9.24 -4.57
N ALA A 34 11.91 -8.34 -5.34
CA ALA A 34 11.68 -8.53 -6.76
C ALA A 34 12.99 -8.67 -7.54
N ALA A 35 13.99 -7.84 -7.26
CA ALA A 35 15.30 -7.91 -7.90
C ALA A 35 16.06 -9.21 -7.56
N ILE A 36 16.08 -9.59 -6.27
CA ILE A 36 16.69 -10.84 -5.82
C ILE A 36 16.02 -12.04 -6.48
N LEU A 37 14.68 -12.05 -6.52
CA LEU A 37 13.95 -13.13 -7.15
C LEU A 37 14.31 -13.24 -8.64
N PHE A 38 14.33 -12.13 -9.38
CA PHE A 38 14.67 -12.11 -10.80
C PHE A 38 16.09 -12.61 -11.10
N LEU A 39 17.06 -12.30 -10.23
CA LEU A 39 18.44 -12.80 -10.32
C LEU A 39 18.54 -14.30 -10.06
N ASN A 40 17.64 -14.87 -9.25
CA ASN A 40 17.63 -16.30 -8.91
C ASN A 40 16.78 -17.14 -9.88
N LEU A 41 16.03 -16.54 -10.80
CA LEU A 41 15.23 -17.26 -11.79
C LEU A 41 16.16 -17.91 -12.85
N PRO A 42 16.17 -19.25 -13.00
CA PRO A 42 17.02 -19.93 -13.98
C PRO A 42 16.77 -19.42 -15.40
N ASP A 43 17.84 -19.24 -16.17
CA ASP A 43 17.74 -18.93 -17.58
C ASP A 43 17.03 -20.07 -18.31
N ALA A 44 16.09 -19.72 -19.19
CA ALA A 44 15.31 -20.72 -19.91
C ALA A 44 16.23 -21.57 -20.82
N ASN A 45 17.33 -21.00 -21.32
CA ASN A 45 18.30 -21.67 -22.18
C ASN A 45 19.33 -22.53 -21.40
N ALA A 46 19.29 -22.56 -20.06
CA ALA A 46 20.23 -23.33 -19.25
C ALA A 46 20.16 -24.84 -19.52
N PHE A 47 19.00 -25.35 -19.95
CA PHE A 47 18.84 -26.73 -20.38
C PHE A 47 19.57 -27.00 -21.70
N ASN A 48 19.30 -26.20 -22.74
CA ASN A 48 19.93 -26.35 -24.05
C ASN A 48 21.46 -26.22 -23.96
N ALA A 49 21.97 -25.26 -23.16
CA ALA A 49 23.40 -25.10 -22.94
C ALA A 49 24.07 -26.35 -22.33
N ARG A 50 23.37 -27.04 -21.40
CA ARG A 50 23.87 -28.30 -20.82
C ARG A 50 23.84 -29.46 -21.81
N VAL A 51 22.83 -29.51 -22.70
CA VAL A 51 22.75 -30.53 -23.76
C VAL A 51 23.86 -30.33 -24.79
N GLU A 52 24.13 -29.08 -25.19
CA GLU A 52 25.24 -28.73 -26.09
C GLU A 52 26.59 -29.09 -25.46
N GLN A 53 26.79 -28.76 -24.18
CA GLN A 53 28.01 -29.12 -23.46
C GLN A 53 28.21 -30.64 -23.39
N LEU A 54 27.14 -31.41 -23.15
CA LEU A 54 27.20 -32.88 -23.16
C LEU A 54 27.61 -33.44 -24.54
N PHE A 55 27.24 -32.76 -25.63
CA PHE A 55 27.57 -33.14 -26.99
C PHE A 55 29.04 -32.87 -27.34
N VAL A 56 29.59 -31.72 -26.91
CA VAL A 56 31.00 -31.37 -27.11
C VAL A 56 31.93 -32.24 -26.24
N ASP A 57 31.49 -32.60 -25.03
CA ASP A 57 32.31 -33.34 -24.08
C ASP A 57 32.31 -34.88 -24.31
N ASN A 58 31.36 -35.43 -25.08
CA ASN A 58 31.25 -36.88 -25.33
C ASN A 58 31.43 -37.25 -26.80
N ASP A 59 32.64 -37.70 -27.16
CA ASP A 59 32.97 -38.26 -28.48
C ASP A 59 32.26 -39.60 -28.80
N ASN A 60 31.57 -40.20 -27.83
CA ASN A 60 30.93 -41.52 -27.98
C ASN A 60 29.45 -41.45 -28.40
N LEU A 61 28.87 -40.25 -28.57
CA LEU A 61 27.46 -40.02 -28.98
C LEU A 61 27.31 -39.82 -30.50
N THR A 62 28.16 -40.48 -31.30
CA THR A 62 28.20 -40.29 -32.76
C THR A 62 27.29 -41.24 -33.54
N THR A 63 26.64 -42.20 -32.87
CA THR A 63 25.81 -43.22 -33.51
C THR A 63 24.40 -42.68 -33.81
N GLY A 64 23.85 -42.99 -34.99
CA GLY A 64 22.64 -42.33 -35.51
C GLY A 64 21.37 -42.45 -34.63
N ALA A 65 21.23 -43.50 -33.83
CA ALA A 65 20.12 -43.66 -32.89
C ALA A 65 20.24 -42.73 -31.66
N GLU A 66 21.46 -42.49 -31.19
CA GLU A 66 21.76 -41.61 -30.06
C GLU A 66 21.64 -40.14 -30.46
N LEU A 67 22.12 -39.79 -31.65
CA LEU A 67 21.88 -38.49 -32.28
C LEU A 67 20.39 -38.14 -32.36
N LYS A 68 19.54 -39.12 -32.73
CA LYS A 68 18.09 -38.91 -32.87
C LYS A 68 17.38 -38.80 -31.51
N LEU A 69 17.82 -39.53 -30.50
CA LEU A 69 17.37 -39.36 -29.11
C LEU A 69 17.75 -37.98 -28.57
N LEU A 70 18.96 -37.51 -28.86
CA LEU A 70 19.42 -36.18 -28.48
C LEU A 70 18.68 -35.07 -29.23
N GLU A 71 18.40 -35.24 -30.52
CA GLU A 71 17.61 -34.30 -31.32
C GLU A 71 16.20 -34.15 -30.72
N ILE A 72 15.57 -35.27 -30.33
CA ILE A 72 14.28 -35.26 -29.64
C ILE A 72 14.40 -34.59 -28.26
N LEU A 73 15.47 -34.83 -27.49
CA LEU A 73 15.72 -34.20 -26.19
C LEU A 73 15.95 -32.69 -26.32
N ALA A 74 16.69 -32.23 -27.33
CA ALA A 74 16.93 -30.83 -27.61
C ALA A 74 15.65 -30.12 -28.09
N GLN A 75 14.88 -30.77 -28.97
CA GLN A 75 13.61 -30.24 -29.46
C GLN A 75 12.57 -30.16 -28.33
N SER A 76 12.49 -31.21 -27.51
CA SER A 76 11.72 -31.23 -26.26
C SER A 76 12.19 -30.14 -25.28
N GLY A 77 13.50 -29.96 -25.12
CA GLY A 77 14.12 -28.94 -24.28
C GLY A 77 13.73 -27.52 -24.67
N THR A 78 13.63 -27.27 -25.97
CA THR A 78 13.23 -25.96 -26.52
C THR A 78 11.76 -25.67 -26.19
N SER A 79 10.88 -26.67 -26.29
CA SER A 79 9.48 -26.53 -25.85
C SER A 79 9.34 -26.37 -24.32
N TYR A 80 10.17 -27.06 -23.52
CA TYR A 80 10.19 -26.87 -22.06
C TYR A 80 10.73 -25.48 -21.66
N THR A 81 11.72 -24.97 -22.39
CA THR A 81 12.29 -23.62 -22.25
C THR A 81 11.22 -22.53 -22.43
N GLU A 82 10.33 -22.71 -23.40
CA GLU A 82 9.21 -21.81 -23.65
C GLU A 82 8.20 -21.78 -22.48
N ILE A 83 7.97 -22.94 -21.86
CA ILE A 83 7.14 -23.06 -20.65
C ILE A 83 7.80 -22.34 -19.46
N PHE A 84 9.10 -22.54 -19.22
CA PHE A 84 9.81 -21.84 -18.14
C PHE A 84 9.78 -20.32 -18.34
N THR A 85 9.96 -19.84 -19.57
CA THR A 85 9.85 -18.42 -19.91
C THR A 85 8.45 -17.88 -19.57
N THR A 86 7.42 -18.64 -19.93
CA THR A 86 6.03 -18.29 -19.64
C THR A 86 5.74 -18.25 -18.13
N TYR A 87 6.21 -19.24 -17.36
CA TYR A 87 6.04 -19.23 -15.90
C TYR A 87 6.78 -18.08 -15.22
N ARG A 88 7.99 -17.74 -15.67
CA ARG A 88 8.72 -16.56 -15.17
C ARG A 88 7.90 -15.28 -15.38
N ALA A 89 7.29 -15.11 -16.56
CA ALA A 89 6.44 -13.96 -16.85
C ALA A 89 5.18 -13.90 -15.97
N VAL A 90 4.49 -15.04 -15.78
CA VAL A 90 3.29 -15.11 -14.92
C VAL A 90 3.63 -14.79 -13.47
N ILE A 91 4.70 -15.39 -12.93
CA ILE A 91 5.17 -15.13 -11.55
C ILE A 91 5.50 -13.64 -11.38
N PHE A 92 6.18 -13.04 -12.37
CA PHE A 92 6.51 -11.63 -12.34
C PHE A 92 5.26 -10.74 -12.31
N VAL A 93 4.29 -10.97 -13.19
CA VAL A 93 3.04 -10.21 -13.24
C VAL A 93 2.26 -10.35 -11.92
N LEU A 94 2.13 -11.57 -11.38
CA LEU A 94 1.43 -11.82 -10.11
C LEU A 94 2.12 -11.10 -8.94
N LEU A 95 3.46 -11.11 -8.90
CA LEU A 95 4.23 -10.44 -7.85
C LEU A 95 4.05 -8.92 -7.91
N VAL A 96 4.12 -8.33 -9.11
CA VAL A 96 3.89 -6.89 -9.32
C VAL A 96 2.45 -6.52 -8.92
N PHE A 97 1.46 -7.33 -9.31
CA PHE A 97 0.07 -7.08 -8.97
C PHE A 97 -0.19 -7.18 -7.46
N SER A 98 0.35 -8.21 -6.80
CA SER A 98 0.27 -8.38 -5.35
C SER A 98 0.92 -7.21 -4.61
N THR A 99 2.09 -6.77 -5.06
CA THR A 99 2.82 -5.60 -4.54
C THR A 99 1.97 -4.33 -4.68
N ALA A 100 1.38 -4.09 -5.85
CA ALA A 100 0.53 -2.93 -6.10
C ALA A 100 -0.74 -2.94 -5.21
N LEU A 101 -1.37 -4.11 -5.04
CA LEU A 101 -2.52 -4.27 -4.15
C LEU A 101 -2.17 -3.99 -2.68
N LEU A 102 -1.00 -4.46 -2.22
CA LEU A 102 -0.54 -4.21 -0.85
C LEU A 102 -0.30 -2.71 -0.62
N ILE A 103 0.35 -2.02 -1.57
CA ILE A 103 0.55 -0.57 -1.52
C ILE A 103 -0.80 0.17 -1.54
N ALA A 104 -1.70 -0.19 -2.45
CA ALA A 104 -3.02 0.44 -2.55
C ALA A 104 -3.81 0.30 -1.24
N THR A 105 -3.79 -0.90 -0.64
CA THR A 105 -4.46 -1.17 0.65
C THR A 105 -3.90 -0.27 1.76
N LEU A 106 -2.57 -0.09 1.80
CA LEU A 106 -1.92 0.74 2.81
C LEU A 106 -2.28 2.23 2.62
N VAL A 107 -2.25 2.73 1.38
CA VAL A 107 -2.68 4.10 1.06
C VAL A 107 -4.15 4.32 1.46
N PHE A 108 -5.03 3.35 1.18
CA PHE A 108 -6.42 3.41 1.60
C PHE A 108 -6.57 3.45 3.12
N LEU A 109 -5.86 2.57 3.84
CA LEU A 109 -5.87 2.55 5.31
C LEU A 109 -5.50 3.92 5.89
N VAL A 110 -4.43 4.52 5.37
CA VAL A 110 -3.95 5.85 5.80
C VAL A 110 -4.97 6.93 5.50
N THR A 111 -5.55 6.90 4.31
CA THR A 111 -6.60 7.83 3.89
C THR A 111 -7.80 7.73 4.82
N ILE A 112 -8.24 6.52 5.15
CA ILE A 112 -9.35 6.27 6.09
C ILE A 112 -9.02 6.83 7.48
N ILE A 113 -7.81 6.57 8.01
CA ILE A 113 -7.38 7.10 9.30
C ILE A 113 -7.41 8.64 9.29
N ALA A 114 -6.91 9.28 8.22
CA ALA A 114 -6.91 10.72 8.09
C ALA A 114 -8.33 11.30 8.03
N LEU A 115 -9.24 10.68 7.26
CA LEU A 115 -10.64 11.08 7.17
C LEU A 115 -11.35 10.92 8.53
N ASN A 116 -11.16 9.79 9.21
CA ASN A 116 -11.79 9.52 10.50
C ASN A 116 -11.34 10.54 11.58
N ARG A 117 -10.07 10.93 11.54
CA ARG A 117 -9.54 12.02 12.38
C ARG A 117 -10.15 13.37 12.04
N ARG A 118 -10.36 13.68 10.75
CA ARG A 118 -11.01 14.93 10.33
C ARG A 118 -12.45 15.00 10.82
N ILE A 119 -13.20 13.89 10.74
CA ILE A 119 -14.55 13.79 11.29
C ILE A 119 -14.53 14.02 12.81
N SER A 120 -13.62 13.38 13.53
CA SER A 120 -13.48 13.54 14.98
C SER A 120 -13.12 14.99 15.39
N ALA A 121 -12.29 15.67 14.59
CA ALA A 121 -11.95 17.07 14.81
C ALA A 121 -13.16 18.00 14.55
N ILE A 122 -13.95 17.71 13.52
CA ILE A 122 -15.21 18.44 13.24
C ILE A 122 -16.22 18.21 14.36
N GLN A 123 -16.33 16.99 14.90
CA GLN A 123 -17.21 16.72 16.04
C GLN A 123 -16.79 17.50 17.30
N ARG A 124 -15.49 17.64 17.56
CA ARG A 124 -15.00 18.47 18.69
C ARG A 124 -15.10 19.97 18.45
N SER A 125 -14.95 20.39 17.20
CA SER A 125 -15.09 21.80 16.77
C SER A 125 -16.55 22.22 16.59
N GLY A 126 -17.47 21.24 16.53
CA GLY A 126 -18.87 21.46 16.27
C GLY A 126 -19.64 21.76 17.55
N ILE A 127 -19.75 23.04 17.89
CA ILE A 127 -21.09 23.53 18.22
C ILE A 127 -21.85 23.50 16.88
N GLN A 128 -22.35 22.33 16.47
CA GLN A 128 -23.35 22.27 15.40
C GLN A 128 -24.60 22.90 16.00
N VAL A 129 -24.90 24.17 15.71
CA VAL A 129 -26.16 24.81 16.16
C VAL A 129 -27.31 24.09 15.46
N ALA A 130 -27.77 22.98 16.05
CA ALA A 130 -28.88 22.18 15.54
C ALA A 130 -30.21 22.80 16.00
N SER A 131 -30.21 23.37 17.20
CA SER A 131 -31.30 24.18 17.74
C SER A 131 -30.75 25.45 18.37
N MET A 132 -31.36 26.58 18.03
CA MET A 132 -31.18 27.86 18.72
C MET A 132 -32.56 28.30 19.20
N LEU A 133 -32.77 28.32 20.51
CA LEU A 133 -34.02 28.78 21.13
C LEU A 133 -33.71 30.00 21.99
N ILE A 134 -34.33 31.12 21.66
CA ILE A 134 -34.14 32.38 22.38
C ILE A 134 -35.31 32.55 23.35
N SER A 135 -35.03 32.47 24.65
CA SER A 135 -36.00 32.78 25.69
C SER A 135 -35.83 34.24 26.10
N ARG A 136 -36.76 35.08 25.65
CA ARG A 136 -36.74 36.54 25.93
C ARG A 136 -37.08 36.84 27.38
N GLU A 137 -38.04 36.13 27.95
CA GLU A 137 -38.45 36.27 29.36
C GLU A 137 -37.34 35.86 30.32
N GLY A 138 -36.58 34.80 29.96
CA GLY A 138 -35.46 34.31 30.76
C GLY A 138 -34.12 34.98 30.46
N ARG A 139 -34.04 35.93 29.51
CA ARG A 139 -32.79 36.54 29.01
C ARG A 139 -31.70 35.50 28.70
N ALA A 140 -32.06 34.39 28.05
CA ALA A 140 -31.13 33.32 27.74
C ALA A 140 -31.32 32.77 26.32
N VAL A 141 -30.22 32.36 25.69
CA VAL A 141 -30.22 31.58 24.45
C VAL A 141 -29.80 30.16 24.76
N TYR A 142 -30.60 29.21 24.31
CA TYR A 142 -30.29 27.80 24.36
C TYR A 142 -29.71 27.38 23.02
N ILE A 143 -28.47 26.91 23.00
CA ILE A 143 -27.83 26.33 21.83
C ILE A 143 -27.55 24.87 22.14
N ASN A 144 -28.25 23.95 21.46
CA ASN A 144 -28.18 22.50 21.74
C ASN A 144 -28.32 22.17 23.24
N ASP A 145 -29.36 22.72 23.86
CA ASP A 145 -29.69 22.55 25.29
C ASP A 145 -28.69 23.16 26.30
N LEU A 146 -27.66 23.88 25.83
CA LEU A 146 -26.77 24.68 26.68
C LEU A 146 -27.29 26.11 26.82
N GLU A 147 -27.42 26.58 28.06
CA GLU A 147 -27.92 27.91 28.39
C GLU A 147 -26.80 28.96 28.38
N PHE A 148 -27.00 30.01 27.59
CA PHE A 148 -26.13 31.19 27.55
C PHE A 148 -26.92 32.44 27.94
N ALA A 149 -26.51 33.10 29.03
CA ALA A 149 -27.14 34.33 29.48
C ALA A 149 -26.90 35.48 28.48
N LEU A 150 -27.96 36.19 28.12
CA LEU A 150 -27.92 37.34 27.24
C LEU A 150 -27.66 38.62 28.03
N THR A 151 -26.64 39.36 27.60
CA THR A 151 -26.43 40.75 28.02
C THR A 151 -27.55 41.64 27.47
N GLU A 152 -27.84 42.74 28.15
CA GLU A 152 -28.92 43.68 27.78
C GLU A 152 -28.74 44.25 26.36
N ALA A 153 -27.50 44.57 25.98
CA ALA A 153 -27.16 45.00 24.62
C ALA A 153 -27.43 43.91 23.55
N ALA A 154 -27.21 42.64 23.87
CA ALA A 154 -27.44 41.53 22.93
C ALA A 154 -28.94 41.24 22.73
N LEU A 155 -29.75 41.44 23.79
CA LEU A 155 -31.20 41.29 23.73
C LEU A 155 -31.83 42.32 22.79
N GLU A 156 -31.37 43.58 22.85
CA GLU A 156 -31.84 44.65 21.96
C GLU A 156 -31.47 44.41 20.50
N THR A 157 -30.27 43.89 20.21
CA THR A 157 -29.85 43.58 18.83
C THR A 157 -30.60 42.41 18.19
N LEU A 158 -31.15 41.49 18.99
CA LEU A 158 -31.97 40.36 18.53
C LEU A 158 -33.47 40.69 18.47
N ALA A 159 -33.87 41.91 18.84
CA ALA A 159 -35.25 42.39 18.81
C ALA A 159 -35.64 43.09 17.50
N VAL A 160 -34.69 43.24 16.56
CA VAL A 160 -34.91 43.74 15.20
C VAL A 160 -35.22 42.60 14.23
#